data_AF-A0A8J4AWD0-F1
#
_entry.id   AF-A0A8J4AWD0-F1
#
_cell.length_a   1.000
_cell.length_b   1.000
_cell.length_c   1.000
_cell.angle_alpha   90.00
_cell.angle_beta   90.00
_cell.angle_gamma   90.00
#
_symmetry.space_group_name_H-M   'P 1'
#
loop_
_entity.id
_entity.type
_entity.pdbx_description
1 polymer ?
#
loop_
_entity_poly.entity_id
_entity_poly.type
_entity_poly.pdbx_seq_one_letter_code
_entity_poly.pdbx_strand_id
1 'polypeptide(L)'
;MSVVPYCKHSGLCKDRAVIAFKAPSIYVIINNFGFNGLHSNNDFASGFVKTSKASSTFGNRSSRQPWRSTPICNNSNTHHSSVRIVASPALEQPAATTLNAQSSAAASAPPPPASDSSALRSNMQSRYEQAYSMSQLYAAERPPPIPPSEHERRRRVKDIQEVVDAGRRKGLKEDVVRNGLTQMDALLPGVLSLHRMKPSDWATVASDVSSLAERIILLKSLYPTADIFKIVFKKPKLLLLSTSRLEQDAAAIMRLLSSAPNPCAILESTPDLVDPLSLSRCLASLAISFPSQDPVMMLQQHPDILANLGAEAAVELTAEYGELSTKD
;
A
#
# COMPACT_ATOMS: atom_id res chain seq x y z
N MET A 1 -2.83 -5.15 51.16
CA MET A 1 -4.28 -5.10 50.88
C MET A 1 -4.81 -3.83 51.51
N SER A 2 -5.08 -2.81 50.71
CA SER A 2 -5.64 -1.53 51.18
C SER A 2 -6.87 -1.23 50.34
N VAL A 3 -8.03 -1.18 51.00
CA VAL A 3 -9.32 -0.87 50.38
C VAL A 3 -9.57 0.62 50.57
N VAL A 4 -9.66 1.36 49.46
CA VAL A 4 -10.08 2.77 49.44
C VAL A 4 -11.51 2.81 48.91
N PRO A 5 -12.47 3.44 49.61
CA PRO A 5 -13.85 3.55 49.14
C PRO A 5 -13.99 4.71 48.15
N TYR A 6 -14.66 4.46 47.02
CA TYR A 6 -15.01 5.49 46.04
C TYR A 6 -16.44 6.01 46.26
N CYS A 7 -16.57 7.33 46.24
CA CYS A 7 -17.82 8.08 46.37
C CYS A 7 -18.83 7.76 45.26
N LYS A 8 -20.09 7.61 45.66
CA LYS A 8 -21.28 7.66 44.81
C LYS A 8 -21.55 9.11 44.38
N HIS A 9 -21.63 9.36 43.07
CA HIS A 9 -22.49 10.42 42.54
C HIS A 9 -23.08 10.02 41.17
N SER A 10 -24.38 9.76 41.21
CA SER A 10 -25.43 10.10 40.22
C SER A 10 -25.06 10.29 38.74
N GLY A 11 -25.61 9.39 37.91
CA GLY A 11 -26.48 9.79 36.79
C GLY A 11 -25.88 9.79 35.38
N LEU A 12 -26.34 8.84 34.56
CA LEU A 12 -26.21 8.79 33.11
C LEU A 12 -24.80 8.63 32.53
N CYS A 13 -24.31 7.38 32.49
CA CYS A 13 -23.35 6.97 31.48
C CYS A 13 -23.87 5.73 30.78
N LYS A 14 -24.18 5.88 29.49
CA LYS A 14 -24.45 4.78 28.57
C LYS A 14 -23.20 3.93 28.47
N ASP A 15 -23.40 2.61 28.47
CA ASP A 15 -22.38 1.57 28.42
C ASP A 15 -21.30 1.86 27.36
N ARG A 16 -20.13 2.33 27.83
CA ARG A 16 -18.89 2.31 27.06
C ARG A 16 -18.05 1.17 27.60
N ALA A 17 -17.97 0.09 26.83
CA ALA A 17 -17.01 -0.99 27.10
C ALA A 17 -15.59 -0.44 26.89
N VAL A 18 -14.85 -0.31 27.99
CA VAL A 18 -13.42 0.04 28.00
C VAL A 18 -12.65 -1.28 28.08
N ILE A 19 -12.01 -1.67 26.98
CA ILE A 19 -11.07 -2.80 26.97
C ILE A 19 -9.70 -2.26 27.40
N ALA A 20 -9.32 -2.52 28.65
CA ALA A 20 -8.03 -2.13 29.19
C ALA A 20 -6.99 -3.23 28.92
N PHE A 21 -5.99 -2.94 28.08
CA PHE A 21 -4.78 -3.76 27.96
C PHE A 21 -3.72 -3.24 28.92
N LYS A 22 -3.21 -4.13 29.78
CA LYS A 22 -2.15 -3.82 30.75
C LYS A 22 -0.79 -3.99 30.08
N ALA A 23 -0.26 -2.91 29.52
CA ALA A 23 1.16 -2.77 29.16
C ALA A 23 1.79 -1.67 30.04
N PRO A 24 3.07 -1.77 30.43
CA PRO A 24 3.71 -0.75 31.22
C PRO A 24 4.01 0.47 30.33
N SER A 25 3.45 1.62 30.73
CA SER A 25 3.90 2.97 30.36
C SER A 25 3.44 3.65 29.07
N ILE A 26 2.33 3.27 28.41
CA ILE A 26 1.66 4.19 27.46
C ILE A 26 0.14 3.98 27.52
N TYR A 27 -0.61 4.99 28.01
CA TYR A 27 -2.07 5.03 27.89
C TYR A 27 -2.42 5.73 26.56
N VAL A 28 -2.78 4.95 25.54
CA VAL A 28 -3.42 5.50 24.33
C VAL A 28 -4.94 5.36 24.50
N ILE A 29 -5.64 6.48 24.68
CA ILE A 29 -7.10 6.51 24.68
C ILE A 29 -7.56 6.52 23.22
N ILE A 30 -7.89 5.34 22.69
CA ILE A 30 -8.54 5.22 21.37
C ILE A 30 -10.04 5.45 21.57
N ASN A 31 -10.50 6.66 21.25
CA ASN A 31 -11.93 6.94 21.17
C ASN A 31 -12.50 6.25 19.92
N ASN A 32 -13.31 5.20 20.12
CA ASN A 32 -14.14 4.61 19.06
C ASN A 32 -15.04 5.71 18.48
N PHE A 33 -14.70 6.18 17.28
CA PHE A 33 -15.55 7.05 16.48
C PHE A 33 -16.65 6.19 15.85
N GLY A 34 -17.88 6.40 16.29
CA GLY A 34 -19.06 5.79 15.71
C GLY A 34 -19.28 6.29 14.28
N PHE A 35 -19.39 5.34 13.36
CA PHE A 35 -19.92 5.55 12.02
C PHE A 35 -21.40 5.94 12.14
N ASN A 36 -21.73 7.21 11.91
CA ASN A 36 -23.12 7.64 11.75
C ASN A 36 -23.35 8.02 10.28
N GLY A 37 -24.41 7.43 9.74
CA GLY A 37 -24.76 7.44 8.33
C GLY A 37 -25.15 8.81 7.77
N LEU A 38 -24.91 8.91 6.46
CA LEU A 38 -25.27 9.98 5.56
C LEU A 38 -26.80 10.18 5.51
N HIS A 39 -27.25 11.41 5.76
CA HIS A 39 -28.47 11.94 5.15
C HIS A 39 -28.06 13.00 4.13
N SER A 40 -28.31 12.69 2.86
CA SER A 40 -28.16 13.59 1.71
C SER A 40 -29.43 14.43 1.60
N ASN A 41 -29.30 15.74 1.79
CA ASN A 41 -30.28 16.73 1.35
C ASN A 41 -29.58 17.64 0.34
N ASN A 42 -29.90 17.44 -0.93
CA ASN A 42 -29.64 18.41 -1.99
C ASN A 42 -30.77 19.43 -1.96
N ASP A 43 -30.44 20.69 -1.68
CA ASP A 43 -31.33 21.80 -2.02
C ASP A 43 -30.60 22.91 -2.77
N PHE A 44 -31.30 23.31 -3.81
CA PHE A 44 -31.06 24.31 -4.84
C PHE A 44 -30.87 25.72 -4.26
N ALA A 45 -29.90 26.49 -4.79
CA ALA A 45 -30.05 27.93 -4.97
C ALA A 45 -29.07 28.49 -6.01
N SER A 46 -29.62 28.82 -7.17
CA SER A 46 -29.02 29.62 -8.23
C SER A 46 -28.82 31.07 -7.77
N GLY A 47 -27.58 31.59 -7.89
CA GLY A 47 -27.23 32.98 -7.58
C GLY A 47 -26.49 33.65 -8.73
N PHE A 48 -27.23 34.39 -9.53
CA PHE A 48 -26.81 35.26 -10.63
C PHE A 48 -25.94 36.43 -10.10
N VAL A 49 -24.71 36.64 -10.60
CA VAL A 49 -23.97 37.90 -10.37
C VAL A 49 -23.31 38.40 -11.65
N LYS A 50 -23.51 39.70 -11.85
CA LYS A 50 -23.27 40.53 -13.04
C LYS A 50 -21.79 40.71 -13.38
N THR A 51 -21.55 40.78 -14.68
CA THR A 51 -20.36 41.27 -15.36
C THR A 51 -20.08 42.74 -15.05
N SER A 52 -18.81 43.10 -14.83
CA SER A 52 -18.31 44.47 -15.01
C SER A 52 -17.07 44.48 -15.90
N LYS A 53 -17.24 45.08 -17.08
CA LYS A 53 -16.18 45.49 -18.02
C LYS A 53 -15.23 46.47 -17.34
N ALA A 54 -13.93 46.25 -17.44
CA ALA A 54 -12.94 47.30 -17.34
C ALA A 54 -11.97 47.17 -18.53
N SER A 55 -12.01 48.20 -19.36
CA SER A 55 -11.12 48.46 -20.48
C SER A 55 -9.88 49.19 -19.96
N SER A 56 -8.68 48.71 -20.24
CA SER A 56 -7.49 49.56 -20.25
C SER A 56 -6.52 49.12 -21.35
N THR A 57 -6.45 50.02 -22.33
CA THR A 57 -5.45 50.15 -23.38
C THR A 57 -4.09 50.54 -22.80
N PHE A 58 -3.03 50.25 -23.56
CA PHE A 58 -1.68 50.84 -23.60
C PHE A 58 -0.51 49.99 -23.10
N GLY A 59 0.50 49.88 -23.99
CA GLY A 59 1.90 49.86 -23.56
C GLY A 59 2.80 48.82 -24.22
N ASN A 60 3.01 48.92 -25.54
CA ASN A 60 4.19 48.35 -26.20
C ASN A 60 5.47 48.85 -25.52
N ARG A 61 6.33 47.95 -25.02
CA ARG A 61 7.78 48.21 -24.95
C ARG A 61 8.60 46.93 -25.03
N SER A 62 9.19 46.78 -26.22
CA SER A 62 10.33 45.95 -26.54
C SER A 62 11.52 46.27 -25.62
N SER A 63 12.07 45.24 -24.98
CA SER A 63 13.50 45.13 -24.71
C SER A 63 13.93 43.67 -24.78
N ARG A 64 14.46 43.29 -25.95
CA ARG A 64 15.31 42.11 -26.09
C ARG A 64 16.56 42.32 -25.22
N GLN A 65 16.76 41.46 -24.23
CA GLN A 65 18.03 41.32 -23.50
C GLN A 65 18.60 39.93 -23.81
N PRO A 66 19.88 39.83 -24.21
CA PRO A 66 20.52 38.57 -24.57
C PRO A 66 20.99 37.82 -23.31
N TRP A 67 20.52 36.58 -23.13
CA TRP A 67 21.07 35.66 -22.14
C TRP A 67 22.39 35.08 -22.65
N ARG A 68 23.49 35.77 -22.37
CA ARG A 68 24.83 35.16 -22.28
C ARG A 68 25.37 35.47 -20.90
N SER A 69 25.57 34.44 -20.09
CA SER A 69 26.69 34.28 -19.13
C SER A 69 26.45 33.00 -18.33
N THR A 70 27.09 31.92 -18.76
CA THR A 70 27.30 30.72 -17.95
C THR A 70 28.41 31.00 -16.93
N PRO A 71 28.16 30.93 -15.61
CA PRO A 71 29.25 30.83 -14.65
C PRO A 71 29.79 29.39 -14.65
N ILE A 72 31.03 29.23 -15.12
CA ILE A 72 31.86 28.04 -14.89
C ILE A 72 32.25 28.06 -13.41
N CYS A 73 31.65 27.18 -12.62
CA CYS A 73 32.13 26.88 -11.27
C CYS A 73 33.02 25.64 -11.35
N ASN A 74 34.32 25.87 -11.49
CA ASN A 74 35.35 24.91 -11.12
C ASN A 74 35.29 24.72 -9.60
N ASN A 75 34.98 23.50 -9.16
CA ASN A 75 35.29 23.11 -7.79
C ASN A 75 35.90 21.70 -7.81
N SER A 76 37.19 21.67 -8.12
CA SER A 76 38.06 20.51 -7.94
C SER A 76 38.35 20.40 -6.44
N ASN A 77 37.59 19.58 -5.72
CA ASN A 77 37.99 19.16 -4.38
C ASN A 77 38.02 17.63 -4.32
N THR A 78 39.11 17.09 -4.86
CA THR A 78 39.51 15.69 -4.79
C THR A 78 39.97 15.35 -3.37
N HIS A 79 39.02 15.03 -2.49
CA HIS A 79 39.34 14.25 -1.30
C HIS A 79 39.46 12.78 -1.71
N HIS A 80 40.70 12.35 -1.94
CA HIS A 80 41.07 10.94 -1.97
C HIS A 80 40.82 10.32 -0.60
N SER A 81 39.61 9.81 -0.37
CA SER A 81 39.34 8.85 0.69
C SER A 81 39.96 7.52 0.28
N SER A 82 41.18 7.31 0.74
CA SER A 82 41.92 6.04 0.65
C SER A 82 41.14 4.97 1.43
N VAL A 83 40.32 4.19 0.73
CA VAL A 83 39.69 2.99 1.27
C VAL A 83 40.79 1.93 1.40
N ARG A 84 41.27 1.74 2.64
CA ARG A 84 42.05 0.56 3.00
C ARG A 84 41.14 -0.66 2.84
N ILE A 85 41.40 -1.43 1.79
CA ILE A 85 40.94 -2.81 1.66
C ILE A 85 41.66 -3.60 2.76
N VAL A 86 41.02 -3.76 3.91
CA VAL A 86 41.44 -4.74 4.92
C VAL A 86 40.97 -6.09 4.41
N ALA A 87 41.93 -6.86 3.89
CA ALA A 87 41.76 -8.27 3.57
C ALA A 87 41.17 -8.99 4.79
N SER A 88 39.95 -9.50 4.64
CA SER A 88 39.37 -10.41 5.62
C SER A 88 40.09 -11.75 5.51
N PRO A 89 40.61 -12.30 6.61
CA PRO A 89 41.26 -13.60 6.59
C PRO A 89 40.23 -14.68 6.24
N ALA A 90 40.62 -15.52 5.29
CA ALA A 90 39.96 -16.75 4.93
C ALA A 90 39.77 -17.60 6.19
N LEU A 91 38.54 -17.64 6.69
CA LEU A 91 38.14 -18.57 7.73
C LEU A 91 37.65 -19.84 7.04
N GLU A 92 38.46 -20.86 7.27
CA GLU A 92 38.30 -22.26 6.96
C GLU A 92 36.83 -22.70 6.89
N GLN A 93 36.47 -23.31 5.76
CA GLN A 93 35.29 -24.15 5.65
C GLN A 93 35.58 -25.50 6.32
N PRO A 94 34.96 -25.83 7.46
CA PRO A 94 34.93 -27.21 7.91
C PRO A 94 33.96 -28.00 7.04
N ALA A 95 34.55 -28.94 6.30
CA ALA A 95 34.07 -30.29 6.08
C ALA A 95 32.58 -30.48 5.69
N ALA A 96 32.43 -30.87 4.43
CA ALA A 96 31.40 -31.75 3.91
C ALA A 96 30.67 -32.57 4.99
N THR A 97 29.45 -32.15 5.32
CA THR A 97 28.51 -33.01 6.04
C THR A 97 27.97 -34.03 5.04
N THR A 98 28.49 -35.23 5.23
CA THR A 98 28.18 -36.49 4.57
C THR A 98 26.68 -36.67 4.37
N LEU A 99 26.31 -36.97 3.13
CA LEU A 99 25.03 -37.56 2.73
C LEU A 99 24.77 -38.80 3.60
N ASN A 100 23.93 -38.64 4.62
CA ASN A 100 23.40 -39.77 5.34
C ASN A 100 22.21 -40.31 4.54
N ALA A 101 22.52 -41.20 3.61
CA ALA A 101 21.56 -42.07 2.96
C ALA A 101 20.87 -42.91 4.06
N GLN A 102 19.71 -42.46 4.51
CA GLN A 102 18.80 -43.29 5.30
C GLN A 102 18.28 -44.39 4.38
N SER A 103 18.96 -45.52 4.50
CA SER A 103 18.52 -46.86 4.20
C SER A 103 17.02 -47.02 4.42
N SER A 104 16.35 -47.15 3.29
CA SER A 104 15.21 -48.03 3.02
C SER A 104 15.01 -49.12 4.08
N ALA A 105 14.24 -48.80 5.12
CA ALA A 105 13.42 -49.79 5.79
C ALA A 105 12.21 -50.02 4.89
N ALA A 106 12.34 -51.00 3.99
CA ALA A 106 11.24 -51.61 3.26
C ALA A 106 10.33 -52.33 4.27
N ALA A 107 9.54 -51.54 5.01
CA ALA A 107 8.39 -52.05 5.72
C ALA A 107 7.46 -52.62 4.66
N SER A 108 7.25 -53.94 4.73
CA SER A 108 6.30 -54.68 3.91
C SER A 108 4.93 -54.04 4.06
N ALA A 109 4.59 -53.13 3.15
CA ALA A 109 3.24 -52.66 3.00
C ALA A 109 2.40 -53.89 2.64
N PRO A 110 1.32 -54.18 3.40
CA PRO A 110 0.41 -55.25 3.02
C PRO A 110 -0.04 -55.00 1.56
N PRO A 111 -0.18 -56.07 0.74
CA PRO A 111 -0.65 -55.91 -0.62
C PRO A 111 -1.95 -55.10 -0.59
N PRO A 112 -2.11 -54.09 -1.47
CA PRO A 112 -3.35 -53.33 -1.51
C PRO A 112 -4.49 -54.34 -1.64
N PRO A 113 -5.55 -54.24 -0.82
CA PRO A 113 -6.69 -55.14 -0.91
C PRO A 113 -7.16 -55.15 -2.36
N ALA A 114 -7.37 -56.33 -2.93
CA ALA A 114 -7.76 -56.48 -4.33
C ALA A 114 -9.00 -55.62 -4.58
N SER A 115 -8.79 -54.48 -5.23
CA SER A 115 -9.85 -53.52 -5.52
C SER A 115 -10.84 -54.20 -6.45
N ASP A 116 -12.03 -54.52 -5.94
CA ASP A 116 -13.14 -55.09 -6.69
C ASP A 116 -13.47 -54.17 -7.88
N SER A 117 -12.82 -54.47 -9.00
CA SER A 117 -12.85 -53.66 -10.21
C SER A 117 -14.24 -53.69 -10.85
N SER A 118 -15.04 -54.69 -10.50
CA SER A 118 -16.44 -54.87 -10.89
C SER A 118 -17.36 -53.82 -10.27
N ALA A 119 -17.18 -53.47 -8.99
CA ALA A 119 -18.01 -52.49 -8.30
C ALA A 119 -17.80 -51.08 -8.85
N LEU A 120 -16.53 -50.73 -9.15
CA LEU A 120 -16.18 -49.45 -9.75
C LEU A 120 -16.70 -49.33 -11.19
N ARG A 121 -16.65 -50.42 -11.98
CA ARG A 121 -17.24 -50.48 -13.32
C ARG A 121 -18.76 -50.31 -13.31
N SER A 122 -19.45 -50.99 -12.40
CA SER A 122 -20.91 -50.91 -12.28
C SER A 122 -21.39 -49.50 -11.91
N ASN A 123 -20.69 -48.83 -10.99
CA ASN A 123 -20.99 -47.45 -10.61
C ASN A 123 -20.74 -46.46 -11.76
N MET A 124 -19.65 -46.63 -12.52
CA MET A 124 -19.38 -45.81 -13.70
C MET A 124 -20.47 -45.99 -14.76
N GLN A 125 -20.85 -47.23 -15.07
CA GLN A 125 -21.86 -47.52 -16.09
C GLN A 125 -23.24 -46.95 -15.72
N SER A 126 -23.64 -47.06 -14.46
CA SER A 126 -24.86 -46.42 -13.96
C SER A 126 -24.82 -44.89 -14.08
N ARG A 127 -23.67 -44.25 -13.87
CA ARG A 127 -23.50 -42.79 -14.07
C ARG A 127 -23.59 -42.38 -15.54
N TYR A 128 -23.06 -43.19 -16.46
CA TYR A 128 -23.21 -42.98 -17.91
C TYR A 128 -24.67 -43.06 -18.35
N GLU A 129 -25.45 -43.97 -17.77
CA GLU A 129 -26.88 -44.12 -18.08
C GLU A 129 -27.73 -42.98 -17.50
N GLN A 130 -27.33 -42.40 -16.36
CA GLN A 130 -28.02 -41.28 -15.73
C GLN A 130 -27.67 -39.92 -16.35
N ALA A 131 -26.50 -39.78 -16.96
CA ALA A 131 -26.10 -38.54 -17.59
C ALA A 131 -26.68 -38.42 -19.00
N TYR A 132 -27.59 -37.47 -19.17
CA TYR A 132 -28.30 -37.23 -20.44
C TYR A 132 -27.40 -36.55 -21.51
N SER A 133 -26.21 -36.09 -21.12
CA SER A 133 -25.21 -35.56 -22.06
C SER A 133 -23.77 -35.79 -21.57
N MET A 134 -22.83 -35.84 -22.52
CA MET A 134 -21.39 -35.91 -22.22
C MET A 134 -20.92 -34.77 -21.30
N SER A 135 -21.51 -33.58 -21.37
CA SER A 135 -21.15 -32.47 -20.47
C SER A 135 -21.58 -32.70 -19.02
N GLN A 136 -22.65 -33.48 -18.78
CA GLN A 136 -23.07 -33.84 -17.42
C GLN A 136 -22.13 -34.86 -16.77
N LEU A 137 -21.53 -35.75 -17.56
CA LEU A 137 -20.50 -36.68 -17.08
C LEU A 137 -19.26 -35.94 -16.58
N TYR A 138 -18.81 -34.95 -17.35
CA TYR A 138 -17.70 -34.09 -16.92
C TYR A 138 -18.09 -33.19 -15.75
N ALA A 139 -19.37 -32.82 -15.59
CA ALA A 139 -19.83 -32.03 -14.44
C ALA A 139 -19.86 -32.85 -13.14
N ALA A 140 -20.21 -34.14 -13.21
CA ALA A 140 -20.28 -35.03 -12.06
C ALA A 140 -18.89 -35.36 -11.46
N GLU A 141 -17.85 -35.35 -12.29
CA GLU A 141 -16.46 -35.56 -11.85
C GLU A 141 -15.71 -34.26 -11.57
N ARG A 142 -16.29 -33.10 -11.88
CA ARG A 142 -15.63 -31.82 -11.59
C ARG A 142 -15.69 -31.57 -10.09
N PRO A 143 -14.55 -31.32 -9.42
CA PRO A 143 -14.58 -30.87 -8.04
C PRO A 143 -15.47 -29.63 -7.91
N PRO A 144 -16.23 -29.49 -6.81
CA PRO A 144 -17.14 -28.36 -6.63
C PRO A 144 -16.38 -27.04 -6.82
N PRO A 145 -17.00 -26.04 -7.45
CA PRO A 145 -16.35 -24.75 -7.64
C PRO A 145 -15.92 -24.20 -6.29
N ILE A 146 -14.62 -23.95 -6.16
CA ILE A 146 -14.03 -23.42 -4.94
C ILE A 146 -14.64 -22.03 -4.71
N PRO A 147 -15.18 -21.73 -3.52
CA PRO A 147 -15.77 -20.43 -3.25
C PRO A 147 -14.70 -19.33 -3.36
N PRO A 148 -15.06 -18.11 -3.83
CA PRO A 148 -14.09 -17.02 -4.01
C PRO A 148 -13.34 -16.66 -2.72
N SER A 149 -13.98 -16.81 -1.55
CA SER A 149 -13.35 -16.61 -0.24
C SER A 149 -12.18 -17.57 0.03
N GLU A 150 -12.24 -18.80 -0.47
CA GLU A 150 -11.15 -19.76 -0.31
C GLU A 150 -9.97 -19.44 -1.24
N HIS A 151 -10.23 -18.94 -2.45
CA HIS A 151 -9.17 -18.46 -3.33
C HIS A 151 -8.40 -17.28 -2.70
N GLU A 152 -9.09 -16.34 -2.08
CA GLU A 152 -8.45 -15.24 -1.35
C GLU A 152 -7.61 -15.76 -0.18
N ARG A 153 -8.14 -16.71 0.60
CA ARG A 153 -7.39 -17.31 1.72
C ARG A 153 -6.10 -17.98 1.23
N ARG A 154 -6.17 -18.76 0.14
CA ARG A 154 -5.00 -19.42 -0.46
C ARG A 154 -3.96 -18.40 -0.96
N ARG A 155 -4.41 -17.32 -1.61
CA ARG A 155 -3.53 -16.21 -2.02
C ARG A 155 -2.85 -15.55 -0.83
N ARG A 156 -3.60 -15.23 0.24
CA ARG A 156 -3.02 -14.63 1.47
C ARG A 156 -1.96 -15.53 2.11
N VAL A 157 -2.20 -16.84 2.20
CA VAL A 157 -1.21 -17.79 2.73
C VAL A 157 0.07 -17.77 1.89
N LYS A 158 -0.05 -17.76 0.56
CA LYS A 158 1.09 -17.67 -0.35
C LYS A 158 1.83 -16.34 -0.18
N ASP A 159 1.11 -15.23 -0.15
CA ASP A 159 1.69 -13.89 -0.03
C ASP A 159 2.45 -13.73 1.30
N ILE A 160 1.88 -14.23 2.41
CA ILE A 160 2.53 -14.26 3.72
C ILE A 160 3.82 -15.08 3.65
N GLN A 161 3.78 -16.27 3.03
CA GLN A 161 4.97 -17.12 2.89
C GLN A 161 6.06 -16.42 2.06
N GLU A 162 5.71 -15.77 0.95
CA GLU A 162 6.65 -14.99 0.13
C GLU A 162 7.30 -13.84 0.92
N VAL A 163 6.56 -13.14 1.78
CA VAL A 163 7.09 -12.08 2.65
C VAL A 163 8.02 -12.66 3.72
N VAL A 164 7.65 -13.77 4.34
CA VAL A 164 8.49 -14.47 5.34
C VAL A 164 9.80 -14.93 4.73
N ASP A 165 9.75 -15.55 3.55
CA ASP A 165 10.95 -16.00 2.83
C ASP A 165 11.85 -14.81 2.44
N ALA A 166 11.27 -13.68 2.03
CA ALA A 166 12.01 -12.44 1.76
C ALA A 166 12.62 -11.83 3.04
N GLY A 167 11.92 -11.89 4.17
CA GLY A 167 12.43 -11.49 5.48
C GLY A 167 13.62 -12.33 5.93
N ARG A 168 13.55 -13.66 5.75
CA ARG A 168 14.66 -14.58 6.03
C ARG A 168 15.91 -14.22 5.22
N ARG A 169 15.74 -13.88 3.92
CA ARG A 169 16.86 -13.43 3.06
C ARG A 169 17.49 -12.11 3.53
N LYS A 170 16.74 -11.26 4.25
CA LYS A 170 17.24 -10.02 4.89
C LYS A 170 17.85 -10.27 6.29
N GLY A 171 17.91 -11.51 6.77
CA GLY A 171 18.40 -11.84 8.11
C GLY A 171 17.41 -11.57 9.25
N LEU A 172 16.13 -11.35 8.94
CA LEU A 172 15.08 -11.22 9.93
C LEU A 172 14.60 -12.59 10.41
N LYS A 173 14.26 -12.71 11.70
CA LYS A 173 13.69 -13.95 12.26
C LYS A 173 12.27 -14.17 11.73
N GLU A 174 11.99 -15.39 11.28
CA GLU A 174 10.69 -15.78 10.72
C GLU A 174 9.52 -15.51 11.68
N ASP A 175 9.66 -15.87 12.95
CA ASP A 175 8.60 -15.68 13.95
C ASP A 175 8.24 -14.20 14.15
N VAL A 176 9.25 -13.32 14.11
CA VAL A 176 9.04 -11.86 14.25
C VAL A 176 8.23 -11.33 13.07
N VAL A 177 8.57 -11.76 11.85
CA VAL A 177 7.86 -11.33 10.64
C VAL A 177 6.43 -11.89 10.61
N ARG A 178 6.21 -13.17 10.94
CA ARG A 178 4.86 -13.78 11.00
C ARG A 178 3.97 -13.09 12.04
N ASN A 179 4.49 -12.87 13.24
CA ASN A 179 3.76 -12.17 14.30
C ASN A 179 3.48 -10.72 13.91
N GLY A 180 4.47 -10.05 13.32
CA GLY A 180 4.33 -8.69 12.82
C GLY A 180 3.28 -8.55 11.73
N LEU A 181 3.23 -9.47 10.77
CA LEU A 181 2.19 -9.51 9.74
C LEU A 181 0.79 -9.71 10.33
N THR A 182 0.66 -10.55 11.36
CA THR A 182 -0.62 -10.78 12.05
C THR A 182 -1.10 -9.52 12.77
N GLN A 183 -0.20 -8.81 13.46
CA GLN A 183 -0.52 -7.54 14.12
C GLN A 183 -0.82 -6.44 13.11
N MET A 184 -0.07 -6.40 12.00
CA MET A 184 -0.29 -5.46 10.91
C MET A 184 -1.67 -5.66 10.26
N ASP A 185 -2.11 -6.90 10.04
CA ASP A 185 -3.46 -7.19 9.51
C ASP A 185 -4.56 -6.77 10.49
N ALA A 186 -4.30 -6.85 11.80
CA ALA A 186 -5.22 -6.32 12.81
C ALA A 186 -5.31 -4.78 12.80
N LEU A 187 -4.22 -4.07 12.49
CA LEU A 187 -4.18 -2.61 12.39
C LEU A 187 -4.74 -2.11 11.04
N LEU A 188 -4.41 -2.80 9.95
CA LEU A 188 -4.67 -2.42 8.57
C LEU A 188 -5.19 -3.64 7.78
N PRO A 189 -6.47 -4.03 7.99
CA PRO A 189 -7.00 -5.25 7.39
C PRO A 189 -6.96 -5.18 5.86
N GLY A 190 -6.40 -6.21 5.24
CA GLY A 190 -6.34 -6.33 3.78
C GLY A 190 -5.31 -5.42 3.09
N VAL A 191 -4.43 -4.73 3.83
CA VAL A 191 -3.39 -3.86 3.24
C VAL A 191 -2.31 -4.65 2.50
N LEU A 192 -2.09 -5.91 2.88
CA LEU A 192 -1.05 -6.76 2.32
C LEU A 192 -1.36 -7.07 0.86
N SER A 193 -0.58 -6.49 -0.05
CA SER A 193 -0.67 -6.73 -1.48
C SER A 193 0.72 -6.71 -2.12
N LEU A 194 1.15 -7.84 -2.67
CA LEU A 194 2.46 -7.97 -3.30
C LEU A 194 2.57 -7.22 -4.64
N HIS A 195 1.44 -6.86 -5.25
CA HIS A 195 1.41 -6.06 -6.47
C HIS A 195 1.85 -4.60 -6.21
N ARG A 196 1.62 -4.07 -5.01
CA ARG A 196 1.85 -2.64 -4.72
C ARG A 196 3.20 -2.36 -4.07
N MET A 197 3.76 -3.36 -3.38
CA MET A 197 5.03 -3.23 -2.67
C MET A 197 5.75 -4.58 -2.64
N LYS A 198 7.08 -4.54 -2.76
CA LYS A 198 7.92 -5.74 -2.81
C LYS A 198 7.81 -6.53 -1.49
N PRO A 199 7.87 -7.88 -1.53
CA PRO A 199 7.83 -8.70 -0.32
C PRO A 199 8.92 -8.33 0.70
N SER A 200 10.10 -7.93 0.21
CA SER A 200 11.21 -7.48 1.04
C SER A 200 10.88 -6.27 1.90
N ASP A 201 10.05 -5.37 1.40
CA ASP A 201 9.72 -4.11 2.05
C ASP A 201 8.58 -4.32 3.04
N TRP A 202 7.61 -5.18 2.68
CA TRP A 202 6.62 -5.69 3.62
C TRP A 202 7.27 -6.36 4.84
N ALA A 203 8.32 -7.16 4.65
CA ALA A 203 9.05 -7.78 5.75
C ALA A 203 9.70 -6.73 6.67
N THR A 204 10.22 -5.64 6.10
CA THR A 204 10.78 -4.52 6.88
C THR A 204 9.68 -3.80 7.69
N VAL A 205 8.52 -3.53 7.10
CA VAL A 205 7.38 -2.93 7.82
C VAL A 205 6.87 -3.86 8.93
N ALA A 206 6.71 -5.15 8.63
CA ALA A 206 6.24 -6.14 9.60
C ALA A 206 7.21 -6.35 10.78
N SER A 207 8.51 -6.12 10.58
CA SER A 207 9.49 -6.24 11.65
C SER A 207 9.37 -5.18 12.75
N ASP A 208 8.71 -4.05 12.46
CA ASP A 208 8.55 -2.91 13.36
C ASP A 208 7.13 -2.35 13.32
N VAL A 209 6.20 -3.09 13.94
CA VAL A 209 4.78 -2.74 14.02
C VAL A 209 4.55 -1.50 14.89
N SER A 210 5.42 -1.25 15.88
CA SER A 210 5.32 -0.08 16.76
C SER A 210 5.53 1.21 15.98
N SER A 211 6.61 1.31 15.19
CA SER A 211 6.81 2.48 14.32
C SER A 211 5.79 2.57 13.20
N LEU A 212 5.24 1.44 12.73
CA LEU A 212 4.11 1.47 11.80
C LEU A 212 2.89 2.19 12.42
N ALA A 213 2.51 1.83 13.64
CA ALA A 213 1.39 2.45 14.34
C ALA A 213 1.61 3.95 14.56
N GLU A 214 2.83 4.35 14.93
CA GLU A 214 3.22 5.76 15.06
C GLU A 214 3.04 6.52 13.74
N ARG A 215 3.50 5.97 12.62
CA ARG A 215 3.33 6.58 11.28
C ARG A 215 1.86 6.74 10.91
N ILE A 216 1.00 5.77 11.24
CA ILE A 216 -0.45 5.85 10.97
C ILE A 216 -1.09 6.97 11.81
N ILE A 217 -0.74 7.06 13.10
CA ILE A 217 -1.23 8.13 13.99
C ILE A 217 -0.77 9.49 13.47
N LEU A 218 0.50 9.60 13.09
CA LEU A 218 1.07 10.81 12.51
C LEU A 218 0.33 11.21 11.22
N LEU A 219 0.12 10.28 10.28
CA LEU A 219 -0.66 10.55 9.06
C LEU A 219 -2.08 11.04 9.38
N LYS A 220 -2.74 10.46 10.39
CA LYS A 220 -4.07 10.91 10.83
C LYS A 220 -4.03 12.31 11.46
N SER A 221 -2.95 12.67 12.15
CA SER A 221 -2.77 14.01 12.71
C SER A 221 -2.52 15.06 11.61
N LEU A 222 -1.80 14.69 10.55
CA LEU A 222 -1.49 15.56 9.41
C LEU A 222 -2.70 15.76 8.48
N TYR A 223 -3.52 14.71 8.30
CA TYR A 223 -4.72 14.74 7.45
C TYR A 223 -5.97 14.29 8.22
N PRO A 224 -6.51 15.13 9.11
CA PRO A 224 -7.56 14.72 10.05
C PRO A 224 -8.86 14.32 9.36
N THR A 225 -9.21 14.95 8.24
CA THR A 225 -10.46 14.69 7.51
C THR A 225 -10.34 13.64 6.42
N ALA A 226 -9.13 13.22 6.05
CA ALA A 226 -8.91 12.18 5.03
C ALA A 226 -9.08 10.77 5.61
N ASP A 227 -9.53 9.84 4.75
CA ASP A 227 -9.41 8.40 4.99
C ASP A 227 -7.97 7.91 4.72
N ILE A 228 -7.18 7.86 5.78
CA ILE A 228 -5.78 7.39 5.74
C ILE A 228 -5.69 5.93 5.31
N PHE A 229 -6.67 5.08 5.64
CA PHE A 229 -6.61 3.67 5.29
C PHE A 229 -6.70 3.48 3.79
N LYS A 230 -7.58 4.23 3.12
CA LYS A 230 -7.68 4.26 1.66
C LYS A 230 -6.40 4.77 0.99
N ILE A 231 -5.80 5.82 1.55
CA ILE A 231 -4.52 6.37 1.05
C ILE A 231 -3.39 5.34 1.18
N VAL A 232 -3.20 4.78 2.38
CA VAL A 232 -2.15 3.78 2.66
C VAL A 232 -2.37 2.50 1.85
N PHE A 233 -3.61 2.06 1.69
CA PHE A 233 -3.93 0.92 0.85
C PHE A 233 -3.41 1.13 -0.57
N LYS A 234 -3.69 2.29 -1.17
CA LYS A 234 -3.25 2.64 -2.53
C LYS A 234 -1.74 2.86 -2.64
N LYS A 235 -1.12 3.52 -1.66
CA LYS A 235 0.32 3.78 -1.58
C LYS A 235 0.97 3.21 -0.31
N PRO A 236 1.16 1.88 -0.23
CA PRO A 236 1.74 1.25 0.96
C PRO A 236 3.21 1.66 1.21
N LYS A 237 3.91 2.15 0.18
CA LYS A 237 5.29 2.67 0.30
C LYS A 237 5.41 3.85 1.27
N LEU A 238 4.32 4.57 1.57
CA LEU A 238 4.30 5.61 2.60
C LEU A 238 4.70 5.07 3.98
N LEU A 239 4.43 3.79 4.25
CA LEU A 239 4.77 3.13 5.51
C LEU A 239 6.27 2.91 5.69
N LEU A 240 7.06 3.03 4.63
CA LEU A 240 8.53 2.90 4.66
C LEU A 240 9.22 4.23 4.96
N LEU A 241 8.51 5.35 4.85
CA LEU A 241 9.08 6.67 5.09
C LEU A 241 9.33 6.90 6.58
N SER A 242 10.37 7.68 6.89
CA SER A 242 10.58 8.15 8.26
C SER A 242 9.48 9.14 8.65
N THR A 243 9.17 9.23 9.95
CA THR A 243 8.18 10.16 10.50
C THR A 243 8.51 11.61 10.13
N SER A 244 9.78 12.02 10.28
CA SER A 244 10.24 13.35 9.87
C SER A 244 10.03 13.63 8.38
N ARG A 245 10.22 12.63 7.51
CA ARG A 245 9.98 12.80 6.07
C ARG A 245 8.49 12.96 5.77
N LEU A 246 7.62 12.19 6.44
CA LEU A 246 6.17 12.31 6.31
C LEU A 246 5.68 13.71 6.70
N GLU A 247 6.21 14.29 7.78
CA GLU A 247 5.88 15.66 8.21
C GLU A 247 6.31 16.70 7.17
N GLN A 248 7.54 16.59 6.66
CA GLN A 248 8.06 17.51 5.64
C GLN A 248 7.24 17.45 4.34
N ASP A 249 6.95 16.23 3.88
CA ASP A 249 6.17 16.02 2.67
C ASP A 249 4.73 16.53 2.86
N ALA A 250 4.12 16.27 4.02
CA ALA A 250 2.79 16.78 4.33
C ALA A 250 2.74 18.31 4.41
N ALA A 251 3.71 18.94 5.06
CA ALA A 251 3.80 20.40 5.10
C ALA A 251 3.95 21.00 3.69
N ALA A 252 4.76 20.37 2.82
CA ALA A 252 4.91 20.79 1.43
C ALA A 252 3.61 20.64 0.64
N ILE A 253 2.90 19.52 0.79
CA ILE A 253 1.60 19.25 0.15
C ILE A 253 0.56 20.27 0.60
N MET A 254 0.41 20.49 1.91
CA MET A 254 -0.57 21.44 2.45
C MET A 254 -0.28 22.87 2.02
N ARG A 255 0.99 23.25 1.85
CA ARG A 255 1.38 24.53 1.28
C ARG A 255 0.95 24.66 -0.19
N LEU A 256 1.17 23.61 -1.00
CA LEU A 256 0.78 23.57 -2.40
C LEU A 256 -0.76 23.61 -2.57
N LEU A 257 -1.50 22.99 -1.65
CA LEU A 257 -2.97 22.95 -1.66
C LEU A 257 -3.61 24.05 -0.79
N SER A 258 -2.87 25.10 -0.43
CA SER A 258 -3.35 26.13 0.49
C SER A 258 -4.52 26.96 -0.05
N SER A 259 -4.73 27.01 -1.38
CA SER A 259 -5.91 27.64 -1.99
C SER A 259 -7.15 26.75 -2.01
N ALA A 260 -7.01 25.43 -1.77
CA ALA A 260 -8.13 24.51 -1.75
C ALA A 260 -8.94 24.66 -0.45
N PRO A 261 -10.28 24.66 -0.51
CA PRO A 261 -11.11 24.66 0.69
C PRO A 261 -10.99 23.34 1.49
N ASN A 262 -10.80 22.20 0.79
CA ASN A 262 -10.76 20.87 1.39
C ASN A 262 -9.60 20.03 0.82
N PRO A 263 -8.34 20.35 1.16
CA PRO A 263 -7.16 19.67 0.60
C PRO A 263 -7.14 18.16 0.88
N CYS A 264 -7.64 17.73 2.04
CA CYS A 264 -7.71 16.31 2.40
C CYS A 264 -8.63 15.49 1.48
N ALA A 265 -9.72 16.07 0.97
CA ALA A 265 -10.61 15.39 0.04
C ALA A 265 -9.93 15.12 -1.31
N ILE A 266 -9.07 16.04 -1.77
CA ILE A 266 -8.24 15.85 -2.96
C ILE A 266 -7.32 14.64 -2.76
N LEU A 267 -6.60 14.57 -1.63
CA LEU A 267 -5.68 13.47 -1.34
C LEU A 267 -6.38 12.11 -1.19
N GLU A 268 -7.59 12.09 -0.66
CA GLU A 268 -8.38 10.85 -0.53
C GLU A 268 -8.90 10.34 -1.89
N SER A 269 -9.28 11.26 -2.78
CA SER A 269 -9.71 10.92 -4.14
C SER A 269 -8.53 10.43 -5.00
N THR A 270 -7.38 11.08 -4.85
CA THR A 270 -6.16 10.79 -5.63
C THR A 270 -4.96 10.58 -4.70
N PRO A 271 -4.81 9.38 -4.12
CA PRO A 271 -3.69 9.06 -3.21
C PRO A 271 -2.31 9.20 -3.86
N ASP A 272 -2.24 9.20 -5.19
CA ASP A 272 -0.99 9.37 -5.91
C ASP A 272 -0.34 10.75 -5.68
N LEU A 273 -1.14 11.74 -5.25
CA LEU A 273 -0.69 13.10 -4.95
C LEU A 273 -0.08 13.27 -3.54
N VAL A 274 -0.01 12.19 -2.75
CA VAL A 274 0.65 12.21 -1.42
C VAL A 274 2.18 12.27 -1.52
N ASP A 275 2.72 12.49 -2.72
CA ASP A 275 4.12 12.89 -2.95
C ASP A 275 4.15 14.35 -3.44
N PRO A 276 4.87 15.25 -2.74
CA PRO A 276 4.90 16.67 -3.11
C PRO A 276 5.47 16.93 -4.50
N LEU A 277 6.42 16.10 -4.96
CA LEU A 277 6.98 16.25 -6.31
C LEU A 277 5.93 15.90 -7.38
N SER A 278 5.28 14.75 -7.25
CA SER A 278 4.19 14.34 -8.12
C SER A 278 3.05 15.38 -8.16
N LEU A 279 2.65 15.91 -7.00
CA LEU A 279 1.63 16.95 -6.91
C LEU A 279 2.06 18.24 -7.64
N SER A 280 3.30 18.70 -7.43
CA SER A 280 3.82 19.91 -8.07
C SER A 280 3.82 19.80 -9.60
N ARG A 281 4.18 18.63 -10.14
CA ARG A 281 4.15 18.34 -11.58
C ARG A 281 2.72 18.33 -12.11
N CYS A 282 1.79 17.68 -11.41
CA CYS A 282 0.38 17.65 -11.80
C CYS A 282 -0.22 19.06 -11.86
N LEU A 283 0.04 19.91 -10.84
CA LEU A 283 -0.43 21.29 -10.82
C LEU A 283 0.18 22.12 -11.96
N ALA A 284 1.46 21.93 -12.28
CA ALA A 284 2.10 22.59 -13.41
C ALA A 284 1.48 22.17 -14.76
N SER A 285 1.24 20.87 -14.96
CA SER A 285 0.58 20.35 -16.16
C SER A 285 -0.86 20.88 -16.31
N LEU A 286 -1.60 20.99 -15.21
CA LEU A 286 -2.93 21.59 -15.20
C LEU A 286 -2.89 23.08 -15.54
N ALA A 287 -1.95 23.83 -14.99
CA ALA A 287 -1.80 25.26 -15.27
C ALA A 287 -1.47 25.53 -16.76
N ILE A 288 -0.68 24.66 -17.39
CA ILE A 288 -0.38 24.74 -18.83
C ILE A 288 -1.62 24.41 -19.67
N SER A 289 -2.35 23.36 -19.28
CA SER A 289 -3.53 22.90 -20.03
C SER A 289 -4.73 23.85 -19.90
N PHE A 290 -4.85 24.53 -18.76
CA PHE A 290 -5.99 25.39 -18.43
C PHE A 290 -5.53 26.74 -17.85
N PRO A 291 -4.91 27.62 -18.66
CA PRO A 291 -4.28 28.85 -18.17
C PRO A 291 -5.25 29.88 -17.59
N SER A 292 -6.55 29.76 -17.85
CA SER A 292 -7.58 30.68 -17.35
C SER A 292 -8.20 30.27 -16.01
N GLN A 293 -7.80 29.12 -15.44
CA GLN A 293 -8.40 28.56 -14.23
C GLN A 293 -7.31 28.27 -13.19
N ASP A 294 -7.65 28.36 -11.90
CA ASP A 294 -6.73 27.94 -10.84
C ASP A 294 -6.61 26.40 -10.84
N PRO A 295 -5.40 25.83 -11.05
CA PRO A 295 -5.21 24.38 -11.11
C PRO A 295 -5.63 23.67 -9.82
N VAL A 296 -5.51 24.31 -8.66
CA VAL A 296 -5.89 23.70 -7.38
C VAL A 296 -7.41 23.60 -7.25
N MET A 297 -8.13 24.66 -7.63
CA MET A 297 -9.59 24.66 -7.66
C MET A 297 -10.15 23.66 -8.68
N MET A 298 -9.51 23.56 -9.85
CA MET A 298 -9.87 22.57 -10.86
C MET A 298 -9.73 21.15 -10.32
N LEU A 299 -8.61 20.87 -9.63
CA LEU A 299 -8.35 19.57 -9.04
C LEU A 299 -9.36 19.21 -7.94
N GLN A 300 -9.82 20.19 -7.15
CA GLN A 300 -10.88 20.01 -6.16
C GLN A 300 -12.23 19.63 -6.79
N GLN A 301 -12.58 20.22 -7.93
CA GLN A 301 -13.85 20.00 -8.62
C GLN A 301 -13.85 18.69 -9.43
N HIS A 302 -12.71 18.36 -10.03
CA HIS A 302 -12.57 17.25 -10.97
C HIS A 302 -11.30 16.43 -10.67
N PRO A 303 -11.28 15.64 -9.59
CA PRO A 303 -10.10 14.83 -9.24
C PRO A 303 -9.75 13.80 -10.33
N ASP A 304 -10.75 13.29 -11.05
CA ASP A 304 -10.59 12.31 -12.13
C ASP A 304 -9.83 12.85 -13.35
N ILE A 305 -9.65 14.18 -13.46
CA ILE A 305 -8.89 14.78 -14.58
C ILE A 305 -7.46 14.25 -14.65
N LEU A 306 -6.90 13.85 -13.50
CA LEU A 306 -5.56 13.29 -13.42
C LEU A 306 -5.47 11.88 -13.98
N ALA A 307 -6.56 11.10 -13.98
CA ALA A 307 -6.56 9.80 -14.63
C ALA A 307 -6.37 9.94 -16.15
N ASN A 308 -6.93 11.01 -16.73
CA ASN A 308 -6.81 11.30 -18.17
C ASN A 308 -5.46 11.93 -18.52
N LEU A 309 -4.91 12.78 -17.65
CA LEU A 309 -3.61 13.44 -17.87
C LEU A 309 -2.41 12.53 -17.53
N GLY A 310 -2.58 11.62 -16.56
CA GLY A 310 -1.52 10.78 -16.01
C GLY A 310 -1.17 9.55 -16.85
N ALA A 311 -2.03 9.14 -17.80
CA ALA A 311 -1.75 8.02 -18.70
C ALA A 311 -0.49 8.26 -19.55
N GLU A 312 -0.17 9.51 -19.88
CA GLU A 312 1.00 9.88 -20.67
C GLU A 312 2.26 10.05 -19.79
N ALA A 313 2.12 10.54 -18.56
CA ALA A 313 3.26 10.81 -17.66
C ALA A 313 3.85 9.54 -17.01
N ALA A 314 3.09 8.44 -16.93
CA ALA A 314 3.58 7.16 -16.43
C ALA A 314 4.43 6.37 -17.46
N VAL A 315 4.45 6.83 -18.73
CA VAL A 315 5.13 6.13 -19.83
C VAL A 315 6.66 6.14 -19.68
N GLU A 316 7.24 7.13 -18.99
CA GLU A 316 8.71 7.23 -18.85
C GLU A 316 9.35 6.14 -17.99
N LEU A 317 8.59 5.44 -17.13
CA LEU A 317 9.09 4.29 -16.36
C LEU A 317 8.97 2.94 -17.11
N THR A 318 8.32 2.93 -18.27
CA THR A 318 8.16 1.72 -19.10
C THR A 318 9.13 1.71 -20.30
N ALA A 319 9.90 2.79 -20.49
CA ALA A 319 10.92 2.89 -21.54
C ALA A 319 12.14 1.96 -21.33
N GLU A 320 12.24 1.26 -20.20
CA GLU A 320 13.24 0.21 -19.98
C GLU A 320 12.95 -1.09 -20.78
N TYR A 321 11.83 -1.17 -21.50
CA TYR A 321 11.42 -2.34 -22.29
C TYR A 321 11.67 -2.20 -23.80
N GLY A 322 12.75 -1.50 -24.21
CA GLY A 322 13.11 -1.27 -25.61
C GLY A 322 14.46 -1.83 -26.09
N GLU A 323 15.33 -2.34 -25.21
CA GLU A 323 16.71 -2.71 -25.58
C GLU A 323 16.99 -4.22 -25.65
N LEU A 324 15.97 -5.06 -25.86
CA LEU A 324 16.18 -6.48 -26.14
C LEU A 324 15.71 -6.82 -27.54
N SER A 325 16.67 -7.29 -28.35
CA SER A 325 16.48 -7.94 -29.66
C SER A 325 16.29 -6.95 -30.80
N THR A 326 17.35 -6.55 -31.51
CA THR A 326 17.97 -7.42 -32.51
C THR A 326 19.50 -7.23 -32.57
N LYS A 327 20.26 -8.25 -32.16
CA LYS A 327 21.63 -8.45 -32.65
C LYS A 327 21.56 -9.60 -33.65
N ASP A 328 21.64 -9.24 -34.92
CA ASP A 328 22.12 -10.11 -36.00
C ASP A 328 23.64 -10.31 -35.89
#